data_AF-A0A942XTR0-F1
#
_entry.id   AF-A0A942XTR0-F1
#
_cell.length_a   1.000
_cell.length_b   1.000
_cell.length_c   1.000
_cell.angle_alpha   90.00
_cell.angle_beta   90.00
_cell.angle_gamma   90.00
#
_symmetry.space_group_name_H-M   'P 1'
#
loop_
_entity.id
_entity.type
_entity.pdbx_description
1 polymer ?
#
loop_
_entity_poly.entity_id
_entity_poly.type
_entity_poly.pdbx_seq_one_letter_code
_entity_poly.pdbx_strand_id
1 'polypeptide(L)'
;MKREQAFRIARTLVAQTSDIEIVDIKIKCMEPAGGRITVAVDAVNEEDENDRYEVEIDPTANSVSLKKVKGSYSLDEYLNEPMRMSELNPGQLFKLKYDCVVYEYYRTVRDRENRTIYRFTRKGSCNIAQSVQDIEVFPIG
;
A
#
# COMPACT_ATOMS: atom_id res chain seq x y z
N MET A 1 13.75 3.09 -28.69
CA MET A 1 12.58 2.22 -28.94
C MET A 1 11.32 3.09 -29.08
N LYS A 2 10.31 2.67 -29.85
CA LYS A 2 9.03 3.41 -29.98
C LYS A 2 8.00 2.99 -28.92
N ARG A 3 7.05 3.88 -28.62
CA ARG A 3 5.99 3.66 -27.62
C ARG A 3 5.13 2.43 -27.91
N GLU A 4 4.76 2.22 -29.17
CA GLU A 4 3.89 1.10 -29.58
C GLU A 4 4.59 -0.25 -29.35
N GLN A 5 5.91 -0.30 -29.54
CA GLN A 5 6.70 -1.48 -29.27
C GLN A 5 6.78 -1.77 -27.77
N ALA A 6 6.95 -0.74 -26.94
CA ALA A 6 6.94 -0.87 -25.48
C ALA A 6 5.59 -1.40 -24.97
N PHE A 7 4.48 -0.89 -25.51
CA PHE A 7 3.13 -1.40 -25.19
C PHE A 7 2.95 -2.85 -25.58
N ARG A 8 3.40 -3.25 -26.78
CA ARG A 8 3.32 -4.64 -27.19
C ARG A 8 4.11 -5.55 -26.26
N ILE A 9 5.34 -5.18 -25.91
CA ILE A 9 6.19 -5.95 -24.97
C ILE A 9 5.50 -6.08 -23.61
N ALA A 10 5.00 -4.97 -23.05
CA ALA A 10 4.34 -4.97 -21.74
C ALA A 10 3.07 -5.84 -21.74
N ARG A 11 2.23 -5.70 -22.78
CA ARG A 11 1.02 -6.52 -22.94
C ARG A 11 1.35 -8.01 -23.00
N THR A 12 2.32 -8.39 -23.83
CA THR A 12 2.73 -9.79 -23.97
C THR A 12 3.26 -10.35 -22.67
N LEU A 13 4.11 -9.60 -21.95
CA LEU A 13 4.70 -10.07 -20.71
C LEU A 13 3.67 -10.20 -19.58
N VAL A 14 2.75 -9.26 -19.46
CA VAL A 14 1.68 -9.30 -18.46
C VAL A 14 0.71 -10.45 -18.75
N ALA A 15 0.29 -10.64 -20.02
CA ALA A 15 -0.58 -11.75 -20.39
C ALA A 15 0.02 -13.16 -20.14
N GLN A 16 1.33 -13.26 -19.86
CA GLN A 16 1.98 -14.53 -19.49
C GLN A 16 1.85 -14.88 -18.02
N THR A 17 1.41 -13.97 -17.14
CA THR A 17 1.45 -14.21 -15.69
C THR A 17 0.32 -15.09 -15.18
N SER A 18 -0.88 -15.00 -15.76
CA SER A 18 -2.07 -15.77 -15.39
C SER A 18 -3.23 -15.39 -16.34
N ASP A 19 -4.41 -15.95 -16.12
CA ASP A 19 -5.65 -15.57 -16.77
C ASP A 19 -6.12 -14.21 -16.20
N ILE A 20 -5.56 -13.14 -16.77
CA ILE A 20 -5.89 -11.75 -16.42
C ILE A 20 -6.41 -11.00 -17.64
N GLU A 21 -7.43 -10.17 -17.44
CA GLU A 21 -7.95 -9.27 -18.46
C GLU A 21 -7.24 -7.92 -18.38
N ILE A 22 -6.51 -7.54 -19.44
CA ILE A 22 -5.83 -6.25 -19.48
C ILE A 22 -6.82 -5.14 -19.82
N VAL A 23 -6.97 -4.17 -18.93
CA VAL A 23 -7.94 -3.06 -19.03
C VAL A 23 -7.28 -1.80 -19.61
N ASP A 24 -6.10 -1.42 -19.12
CA ASP A 24 -5.39 -0.21 -19.55
C ASP A 24 -3.88 -0.43 -19.63
N ILE A 25 -3.22 0.29 -20.55
CA ILE A 25 -1.77 0.29 -20.72
C ILE A 25 -1.31 1.73 -20.97
N LYS A 26 -0.39 2.21 -20.12
CA LYS A 26 0.15 3.57 -20.21
C LYS A 26 1.66 3.63 -19.98
N ILE A 27 2.32 4.58 -20.64
CA ILE A 27 3.73 4.88 -20.35
C ILE A 27 3.77 5.69 -19.05
N LYS A 28 4.50 5.19 -18.05
CA LYS A 28 4.79 5.90 -16.81
C LYS A 28 6.04 6.77 -16.95
N CYS A 29 7.06 6.24 -17.60
CA CYS A 29 8.32 6.95 -17.85
C CYS A 29 8.92 6.51 -19.18
N MET A 30 9.57 7.43 -19.89
CA MET A 30 10.39 7.13 -21.07
C MET A 30 11.61 8.04 -21.02
N GLU A 31 12.78 7.47 -20.73
CA GLU A 31 14.03 8.21 -20.68
C GLU A 31 14.45 8.69 -22.08
N PRO A 32 15.16 9.82 -22.18
CA PRO A 32 15.67 10.33 -23.44
C PRO A 32 16.71 9.38 -24.07
N ALA A 33 17.08 9.65 -25.32
CA ALA A 33 18.11 8.91 -26.06
C ALA A 33 17.89 7.39 -26.16
N GLY A 34 16.64 6.92 -25.99
CA GLY A 34 16.31 5.49 -26.06
C GLY A 34 16.69 4.72 -24.79
N GLY A 35 16.80 5.41 -23.65
CA GLY A 35 16.97 4.81 -22.33
C GLY A 35 15.76 3.99 -21.86
N ARG A 36 15.66 3.81 -20.54
CA ARG A 36 14.66 2.93 -19.94
C ARG A 36 13.24 3.43 -20.16
N ILE A 37 12.33 2.48 -20.29
CA ILE A 37 10.89 2.74 -20.47
C ILE A 37 10.15 1.96 -19.40
N THR A 38 9.30 2.65 -18.64
CA THR A 38 8.40 2.02 -17.67
C THR A 38 6.98 2.12 -18.18
N VAL A 39 6.32 0.98 -18.32
CA VAL A 39 4.92 0.85 -18.75
C VAL A 39 4.10 0.36 -17.55
N ALA A 40 3.02 1.05 -17.22
CA ALA A 40 2.04 0.56 -16.27
C ALA A 40 0.93 -0.17 -17.04
N VAL A 41 0.53 -1.33 -16.51
CA VAL A 41 -0.55 -2.15 -17.05
C VAL A 41 -1.55 -2.40 -15.92
N ASP A 42 -2.78 -1.95 -16.10
CA ASP A 42 -3.88 -2.20 -15.18
C ASP A 42 -4.70 -3.38 -15.76
N ALA A 43 -5.00 -4.37 -14.91
CA ALA A 43 -5.66 -5.61 -15.30
C ALA A 43 -6.65 -6.07 -14.22
N VAL A 44 -7.61 -6.91 -14.61
CA VAL A 44 -8.57 -7.55 -13.70
C VAL A 44 -8.25 -9.04 -13.64
N ASN A 45 -8.24 -9.61 -12.44
CA ASN A 45 -8.03 -11.05 -12.24
C ASN A 45 -9.37 -11.80 -12.14
N GLU A 46 -9.34 -13.13 -12.00
CA GLU A 46 -10.54 -13.97 -11.91
C GLU A 46 -11.45 -13.64 -10.71
N GLU A 47 -10.93 -12.97 -9.68
CA GLU A 47 -11.67 -12.53 -8.49
C GLU A 47 -12.27 -11.12 -8.64
N ASP A 48 -12.29 -10.58 -9.87
CA ASP A 48 -12.67 -9.20 -10.19
C ASP A 48 -11.83 -8.14 -9.44
N GLU A 49 -10.65 -8.51 -8.92
CA GLU A 49 -9.74 -7.57 -8.28
C GLU A 49 -8.87 -6.85 -9.31
N ASN A 50 -8.70 -5.55 -9.11
CA ASN A 50 -7.85 -4.72 -9.96
C ASN A 50 -6.38 -4.90 -9.58
N ASP A 51 -5.66 -5.60 -10.44
CA ASP A 51 -4.22 -5.74 -10.40
C ASP A 51 -3.53 -4.61 -11.17
N ARG A 52 -2.37 -4.18 -10.66
CA ARG A 52 -1.50 -3.25 -11.38
C ARG A 52 -0.09 -3.80 -11.50
N TYR A 53 0.43 -3.74 -12.72
CA TYR A 53 1.76 -4.20 -13.07
C TYR A 53 2.60 -3.04 -13.60
N GLU A 54 3.90 -3.08 -13.33
CA GLU A 54 4.90 -2.19 -13.94
C GLU A 54 5.93 -3.03 -14.70
N VAL A 55 6.02 -2.77 -15.99
CA VAL A 55 6.99 -3.38 -16.91
C VAL A 55 8.10 -2.38 -17.17
N GLU A 56 9.31 -2.73 -16.79
CA GLU A 56 10.51 -1.92 -17.06
C GLU A 56 11.28 -2.56 -18.22
N ILE A 57 11.50 -1.79 -19.28
CA ILE A 57 12.19 -2.20 -20.50
C ILE A 57 13.49 -1.40 -20.57
N ASP A 58 14.62 -2.09 -20.64
CA ASP A 58 15.93 -1.50 -20.87
C ASP A 58 16.45 -1.96 -22.24
N PRO A 59 16.29 -1.14 -23.29
CA PRO A 59 16.78 -1.48 -24.63
C PRO A 59 18.29 -1.58 -24.71
N THR A 60 19.03 -0.87 -23.85
CA THR A 60 20.50 -0.85 -23.87
C THR A 60 21.09 -2.10 -23.26
N ALA A 61 20.46 -2.61 -22.19
CA ALA A 61 20.81 -3.87 -21.56
C ALA A 61 20.12 -5.09 -22.21
N ASN A 62 19.25 -4.88 -23.21
CA ASN A 62 18.40 -5.90 -23.82
C ASN A 62 17.64 -6.73 -22.77
N SER A 63 17.01 -6.05 -21.80
CA SER A 63 16.32 -6.70 -20.68
C SER A 63 14.92 -6.14 -20.46
N VAL A 64 14.04 -6.98 -19.93
CA VAL A 64 12.70 -6.58 -19.46
C VAL A 64 12.46 -7.18 -18.08
N SER A 65 11.83 -6.42 -17.19
CA SER A 65 11.39 -6.89 -15.88
C SER A 65 9.93 -6.53 -15.63
N LEU A 66 9.28 -7.34 -14.80
CA LEU A 66 7.87 -7.20 -14.43
C LEU A 66 7.75 -7.13 -12.91
N LYS A 67 6.99 -6.17 -12.40
CA LYS A 67 6.68 -6.00 -10.98
C LYS A 67 5.17 -5.88 -10.80
N LYS A 68 4.59 -6.57 -9.81
CA LYS A 68 3.19 -6.38 -9.39
C LYS A 68 3.14 -5.37 -8.24
N VAL A 69 2.35 -4.32 -8.40
CA VAL A 69 2.08 -3.32 -7.35
C VAL A 69 1.06 -3.93 -6.39
N LYS A 70 1.45 -4.10 -5.12
CA LYS A 70 0.58 -4.72 -4.10
C LYS A 70 -0.40 -3.76 -3.44
N GLY A 71 -0.16 -2.46 -3.55
CA GLY A 71 -1.00 -1.43 -2.98
C GLY A 71 -0.43 -0.05 -3.22
N SER A 72 -1.26 0.97 -3.07
CA SER A 72 -0.86 2.37 -3.03
C SER A 72 -1.40 2.96 -1.74
N TYR A 73 -0.53 3.62 -0.99
CA TYR A 73 -0.85 4.19 0.31
C TYR A 73 -0.40 5.64 0.36
N SER A 74 -0.97 6.44 1.26
CA SER A 74 -0.54 7.83 1.43
C SER A 74 0.82 7.86 2.12
N LEU A 75 1.77 8.64 1.58
CA LEU A 75 3.09 8.81 2.18
C LEU A 75 2.99 9.30 3.64
N ASP A 76 2.08 10.24 3.90
CA ASP A 76 1.91 10.88 5.21
C ASP A 76 1.56 9.88 6.31
N GLU A 77 0.93 8.75 5.96
CA GLU A 77 0.61 7.67 6.92
C GLU A 77 1.84 6.89 7.39
N TYR A 78 2.97 7.03 6.71
CA TYR A 78 4.21 6.29 6.96
C TYR A 78 5.41 7.20 7.25
N LEU A 79 5.20 8.52 7.40
CA LEU A 79 6.27 9.45 7.77
C LEU A 79 6.67 9.31 9.24
N ASN A 80 5.77 8.83 10.10
CA ASN A 80 6.06 8.62 11.51
C ASN A 80 6.58 7.19 11.73
N GLU A 81 7.52 7.06 12.66
CA GLU A 81 8.01 5.75 13.09
C GLU A 81 6.93 4.99 13.88
N PRO A 82 6.91 3.64 13.80
CA PRO A 82 6.09 2.83 14.69
C PRO A 82 6.43 3.11 16.15
N MET A 83 5.42 3.15 17.01
CA MET A 83 5.59 3.39 18.44
C MET A 83 4.74 2.43 19.28
N ARG A 84 4.91 2.43 20.60
CA ARG A 84 4.05 1.67 21.50
C ARG A 84 2.73 2.39 21.72
N MET A 85 1.67 1.61 21.92
CA MET A 85 0.34 2.14 22.23
C MET A 85 0.32 2.98 23.52
N SER A 86 1.23 2.70 24.46
CA SER A 86 1.45 3.49 25.67
C SER A 86 2.04 4.88 25.43
N GLU A 87 2.68 5.10 24.28
CA GLU A 87 3.31 6.36 23.91
C GLU A 87 2.36 7.29 23.12
N LEU A 88 1.17 6.80 22.74
CA LEU A 88 0.16 7.60 22.03
C LEU A 88 -0.43 8.69 22.92
N ASN A 89 -0.59 9.88 22.34
CA ASN A 89 -1.30 10.98 22.98
C ASN A 89 -2.82 10.86 22.75
N PRO A 90 -3.66 11.29 23.72
CA PRO A 90 -5.10 11.44 23.49
C PRO A 90 -5.41 12.28 22.23
N GLY A 91 -6.29 11.77 21.38
CA GLY A 91 -6.65 12.35 20.08
C GLY A 91 -5.72 11.97 18.92
N GLN A 92 -4.59 11.31 19.18
CA GLN A 92 -3.66 10.91 18.14
C GLN A 92 -4.25 9.78 17.28
N LEU A 93 -4.16 9.96 15.96
CA LEU A 93 -4.61 8.96 15.00
C LEU A 93 -3.53 7.90 14.78
N PHE A 94 -3.95 6.65 14.61
CA PHE A 94 -3.03 5.53 14.34
C PHE A 94 -3.71 4.38 13.58
N LYS A 95 -2.91 3.46 13.04
CA LYS A 95 -3.35 2.16 12.52
C LYS A 95 -2.77 1.01 13.32
N LEU A 96 -3.49 -0.10 13.33
CA LEU A 96 -3.00 -1.38 13.82
C LEU A 96 -2.21 -2.10 12.73
N LYS A 97 -1.29 -2.97 13.13
CA LYS A 97 -0.53 -3.81 12.20
C LYS A 97 -1.50 -4.67 11.37
N TYR A 98 -1.30 -4.67 10.05
CA TYR A 98 -2.15 -5.39 9.07
C TYR A 98 -3.60 -4.90 8.97
N ASP A 99 -3.90 -3.73 9.54
CA ASP A 99 -5.23 -3.13 9.47
C ASP A 99 -5.23 -1.88 8.60
N CYS A 100 -6.29 -1.71 7.81
CA CYS A 100 -6.53 -0.51 7.00
C CYS A 100 -7.38 0.53 7.76
N VAL A 101 -7.90 0.18 8.94
CA VAL A 101 -8.73 1.06 9.76
C VAL A 101 -7.89 2.09 10.51
N VAL A 102 -8.34 3.35 10.46
CA VAL A 102 -7.78 4.43 11.28
C VAL A 102 -8.51 4.49 12.60
N TYR A 103 -7.74 4.52 13.68
CA TYR A 103 -8.19 4.65 15.05
C TYR A 103 -7.76 5.99 15.64
N GLU A 104 -8.48 6.45 16.65
CA GLU A 104 -8.16 7.60 17.47
C GLU A 104 -7.93 7.13 18.90
N TYR A 105 -6.77 7.45 19.45
CA TYR A 105 -6.42 7.06 20.80
C TYR A 105 -7.16 7.94 21.82
N TYR A 106 -7.80 7.34 22.82
CA TYR A 106 -8.56 8.10 23.81
C TYR A 106 -7.77 8.28 25.10
N ARG A 107 -7.46 7.18 25.80
CA ARG A 107 -6.69 7.21 27.06
C ARG A 107 -6.29 5.82 27.53
N THR A 108 -5.32 5.78 28.44
CA THR A 108 -5.02 4.62 29.27
C THR A 108 -5.79 4.66 30.60
N VAL A 109 -6.31 3.52 31.05
CA VAL A 109 -6.92 3.35 32.39
C VAL A 109 -6.39 2.08 33.05
N ARG A 110 -6.63 1.93 34.36
CA ARG A 110 -6.46 0.65 35.08
C ARG A 110 -7.81 -0.01 35.29
N ASP A 111 -7.88 -1.33 35.12
CA ASP A 111 -9.06 -2.10 35.51
C ASP A 111 -9.07 -2.44 37.01
N ARG A 112 -10.06 -3.22 37.44
CA ARG A 112 -10.20 -3.65 38.85
C ARG A 112 -9.06 -4.57 39.32
N GLU A 113 -8.37 -5.21 38.38
CA GLU A 113 -7.24 -6.10 38.65
C GLU A 113 -5.89 -5.39 38.44
N ASN A 114 -5.92 -4.06 38.35
CA ASN A 114 -4.74 -3.21 38.14
C ASN A 114 -4.02 -3.47 36.81
N ARG A 115 -4.69 -4.06 35.80
CA ARG A 115 -4.16 -4.21 34.45
C ARG A 115 -4.28 -2.90 33.68
N THR A 116 -3.29 -2.59 32.85
CA THR A 116 -3.33 -1.42 31.96
C THR A 116 -4.29 -1.70 30.80
N ILE A 117 -5.24 -0.81 30.57
CA ILE A 117 -6.21 -0.88 29.49
C ILE A 117 -6.08 0.36 28.61
N TYR A 118 -5.72 0.15 27.35
CA TYR A 118 -5.67 1.17 26.31
C TYR A 118 -7.03 1.29 25.64
N ARG A 119 -7.60 2.50 25.59
CA ARG A 119 -8.91 2.76 24.97
C ARG A 119 -8.75 3.63 23.74
N PHE A 120 -9.42 3.24 22.66
CA PHE A 120 -9.38 3.94 21.38
C PHE A 120 -10.70 3.71 20.63
N THR A 121 -10.99 4.54 19.63
CA THR A 121 -12.18 4.43 18.79
C THR A 121 -11.77 4.31 17.33
N ARG A 122 -12.60 3.66 16.50
CA ARG A 122 -12.46 3.83 15.04
C ARG A 122 -12.79 5.27 14.70
N LYS A 123 -11.98 5.92 13.85
CA LYS A 123 -12.19 7.31 13.42
C LYS A 123 -13.61 7.48 12.86
N GLY A 124 -14.37 8.43 13.42
CA GLY A 124 -15.76 8.69 13.07
C GLY A 124 -16.80 7.75 13.72
N SER A 125 -16.39 6.87 14.63
CA SER A 125 -17.26 6.00 15.42
C SER A 125 -17.29 6.41 16.89
N CYS A 126 -18.41 6.16 17.55
CA CYS A 126 -18.57 6.35 19.01
C CYS A 126 -18.24 5.08 19.81
N ASN A 127 -17.95 3.96 19.15
CA ASN A 127 -17.69 2.69 19.83
C ASN A 127 -16.25 2.62 20.34
N ILE A 128 -16.10 2.48 21.66
CA ILE A 128 -14.81 2.34 22.33
C ILE A 128 -14.34 0.89 22.23
N ALA A 129 -13.20 0.69 21.56
CA ALA A 129 -12.41 -0.52 21.63
C ALA A 129 -11.41 -0.45 22.80
N GLN A 130 -11.00 -1.61 23.28
CA GLN A 130 -10.06 -1.73 24.39
C GLN A 130 -8.99 -2.77 24.08
N SER A 131 -7.75 -2.49 24.45
CA SER A 131 -6.63 -3.45 24.41
C SER A 131 -5.97 -3.53 25.78
N VAL A 132 -5.56 -4.72 26.19
CA VAL A 132 -4.75 -4.96 27.40
C VAL A 132 -3.26 -5.09 27.09
N GLN A 133 -2.89 -5.01 25.80
CA GLN A 133 -1.53 -5.21 25.33
C GLN A 133 -0.95 -3.89 24.82
N ASP A 134 0.29 -3.62 25.22
CA ASP A 134 1.07 -2.49 24.72
C ASP A 134 1.72 -2.84 23.38
N ILE A 135 0.89 -2.89 22.34
CA ILE A 135 1.29 -3.32 21.01
C ILE A 135 1.97 -2.19 20.23
N GLU A 136 2.73 -2.57 19.21
CA GLU A 136 3.24 -1.66 18.19
C GLU A 136 2.07 -1.11 17.35
N VAL A 137 2.08 0.21 17.15
CA VAL A 137 1.06 0.97 16.43
C VAL A 137 1.74 1.91 15.43
N PHE A 138 1.00 2.34 14.42
CA PHE A 138 1.51 3.18 13.32
C PHE A 138 0.80 4.53 13.36
N PRO A 139 1.40 5.56 13.99
CA PRO A 139 0.78 6.87 14.14
C PRO A 139 0.65 7.61 12.81
N ILE A 140 -0.49 8.28 12.60
CA ILE A 140 -0.77 9.10 11.42
C ILE A 140 -0.54 10.57 11.78
N GLY A 141 0.18 11.29 10.91
CA GLY A 141 0.50 12.72 11.05
C GLY A 141 -0.71 13.64 10.93
#